data_AF-A0A9D7VE68-F1
#
_entry.id   AF-A0A9D7VE68-F1
#
_cell.length_a   1.000
_cell.length_b   1.000
_cell.length_c   1.000
_cell.angle_alpha   90.00
_cell.angle_beta   90.00
_cell.angle_gamma   90.00
#
_symmetry.space_group_name_H-M   'P 1'
#
loop_
_entity.id
_entity.type
_entity.pdbx_description
1 polymer ?
#
loop_
_entity_poly.entity_id
_entity_poly.type
_entity_poly.pdbx_seq_one_letter_code
_entity_poly.pdbx_strand_id
1 'polypeptide(L)'
;MMQVSDTEWSTAEKQLAETVFKRAYEREISALIEEVRDRASAIAEIDDMWRLHDFLSARRHDIDGKYDYRYSVLIFVFARLVKEGWLALDELNELDKDKITKVAALARM
;
A
#
# COMPACT_ATOMS: atom_id res chain seq x y z
N MET A 1 -25.80 -17.07 -11.37
CA MET A 1 -24.77 -16.42 -12.21
C MET A 1 -24.68 -14.98 -11.73
N MET A 2 -23.76 -14.67 -10.80
CA MET A 2 -23.53 -13.28 -10.40
C MET A 2 -22.70 -12.64 -11.49
N GLN A 3 -23.31 -11.78 -12.29
CA GLN A 3 -22.58 -10.83 -13.13
C GLN A 3 -21.75 -9.96 -12.19
N VAL A 4 -20.45 -10.24 -12.13
CA VAL A 4 -19.46 -9.26 -11.72
C VAL A 4 -19.49 -8.23 -12.84
N SER A 5 -20.29 -7.18 -12.68
CA SER A 5 -20.27 -6.04 -13.60
C SER A 5 -18.83 -5.53 -13.60
N ASP A 6 -18.20 -5.55 -14.77
CA ASP A 6 -16.85 -5.07 -15.00
C ASP A 6 -16.64 -3.74 -14.27
N THR A 7 -15.67 -3.75 -13.37
CA THR A 7 -15.06 -2.55 -12.81
C THR A 7 -14.33 -1.82 -13.92
N GLU A 8 -15.07 -1.17 -14.82
CA GLU A 8 -14.46 -0.29 -15.81
C GLU A 8 -13.85 0.90 -15.05
N TRP A 9 -12.53 0.96 -15.06
CA TRP A 9 -11.78 2.11 -14.61
C TRP A 9 -11.78 3.14 -15.73
N SER A 10 -12.40 4.29 -15.48
CA SER A 10 -12.37 5.40 -16.43
C SER A 10 -10.95 5.97 -16.56
N THR A 11 -10.67 6.71 -17.62
CA THR A 11 -9.34 7.34 -17.81
C THR A 11 -8.96 8.24 -16.63
N ALA A 12 -9.90 9.00 -16.08
CA ALA A 12 -9.68 9.86 -14.92
C ALA A 12 -9.37 9.03 -13.67
N GLU A 13 -10.14 7.95 -13.43
CA GLU A 13 -9.89 7.06 -12.28
C GLU A 13 -8.54 6.36 -12.37
N LYS A 14 -8.09 5.98 -13.58
CA LYS A 14 -6.76 5.38 -13.80
C LYS A 14 -5.64 6.36 -13.45
N GLN A 15 -5.78 7.63 -13.86
CA GLN A 15 -4.79 8.69 -13.57
C GLN A 15 -4.72 8.97 -12.06
N LEU A 16 -5.86 9.06 -11.39
CA LEU A 16 -5.91 9.20 -9.94
C LEU A 16 -5.28 7.99 -9.26
N ALA A 17 -5.69 6.78 -9.65
CA ALA A 17 -5.21 5.53 -9.08
C ALA A 17 -3.68 5.41 -9.16
N GLU A 18 -3.10 5.74 -10.31
CA GLU A 18 -1.65 5.73 -10.51
C GLU A 18 -0.95 6.72 -9.58
N THR A 19 -1.51 7.93 -9.48
CA THR A 19 -0.97 9.01 -8.66
C THR A 19 -0.97 8.65 -7.18
N VAL A 20 -2.09 8.19 -6.65
CA VAL A 20 -2.22 7.86 -5.22
C VAL A 20 -1.47 6.58 -4.86
N PHE A 21 -1.42 5.61 -5.76
CA PHE A 21 -0.64 4.38 -5.58
C PHE A 21 0.85 4.69 -5.47
N LYS A 22 1.38 5.47 -6.42
CA LYS A 22 2.80 5.89 -6.41
C LYS A 22 3.12 6.71 -5.16
N ARG A 23 2.24 7.64 -4.78
CA ARG A 23 2.43 8.46 -3.57
C ARG A 23 2.47 7.62 -2.30
N ALA A 24 1.58 6.63 -2.18
CA ALA A 24 1.57 5.72 -1.03
C ALA A 24 2.85 4.87 -0.98
N TYR A 25 3.34 4.41 -2.14
CA TYR A 25 4.63 3.72 -2.24
C TYR A 25 5.78 4.60 -1.78
N GLU A 26 5.87 5.83 -2.28
CA GLU A 26 6.92 6.78 -1.89
C GLU A 26 6.91 7.07 -0.38
N ARG A 27 5.73 7.24 0.22
CA ARG A 27 5.60 7.42 1.68
C ARG A 27 6.12 6.21 2.47
N GLU A 28 5.71 5.00 2.09
CA GLU A 28 6.15 3.78 2.79
C GLU A 28 7.66 3.55 2.63
N ILE A 29 8.22 3.79 1.44
CA ILE A 29 9.65 3.66 1.20
C ILE A 29 10.45 4.71 1.97
N SER A 30 10.02 5.97 1.99
CA SER A 30 10.68 7.01 2.79
C SER A 30 10.68 6.65 4.27
N ALA A 31 9.55 6.18 4.82
CA ALA A 31 9.48 5.75 6.21
C ALA A 31 10.39 4.54 6.49
N LEU A 32 10.43 3.56 5.59
CA LEU A 32 11.31 2.40 5.70
C LEU A 32 12.79 2.82 5.69
N ILE A 33 13.19 3.77 4.84
CA ILE A 33 14.57 4.27 4.79
C ILE A 33 14.96 4.90 6.12
N GLU A 34 14.11 5.75 6.70
CA GLU A 34 14.39 6.37 8.01
C GLU A 34 14.46 5.32 9.12
N GLU A 35 13.53 4.36 9.16
CA GLU A 35 13.55 3.29 10.14
C GLU A 35 14.82 2.43 10.04
N VAL A 36 15.29 2.14 8.83
CA VAL A 36 16.54 1.40 8.61
C VAL A 36 17.74 2.21 9.08
N ARG A 37 17.78 3.53 8.83
CA ARG A 37 18.86 4.41 9.33
C ARG A 37 18.92 4.39 10.86
N ASP A 38 17.77 4.53 11.52
CA ASP A 38 17.68 4.53 12.97
C ASP A 38 18.16 3.19 13.54
N ARG A 39 17.63 2.07 13.04
CA ARG A 39 18.01 0.72 13.48
C ARG A 39 19.49 0.43 13.23
N ALA A 40 20.02 0.79 12.07
CA ALA A 40 21.42 0.57 11.72
C ALA A 40 22.36 1.40 12.61
N SER A 41 21.97 2.62 12.98
CA SER A 41 22.77 3.47 13.87
C SER A 41 22.88 2.95 15.31
N ALA A 42 21.93 2.09 15.72
CA ALA A 42 21.85 1.52 17.06
C ALA A 42 22.50 0.13 17.18
N ILE A 43 23.07 -0.43 16.11
CA ILE A 43 23.73 -1.75 16.14
C ILE A 43 24.96 -1.70 17.05
N ALA A 44 24.97 -2.54 18.09
CA ALA A 44 26.11 -2.70 18.98
C ALA A 44 26.73 -4.09 18.89
N GLU A 45 25.92 -5.11 18.60
CA GLU A 45 26.35 -6.51 18.58
C GLU A 45 25.91 -7.22 17.30
N ILE A 46 26.48 -8.40 17.05
CA ILE A 46 26.19 -9.20 15.84
C ILE A 46 24.73 -9.63 15.76
N ASP A 47 24.06 -9.83 16.90
CA ASP A 47 22.64 -10.19 16.94
C ASP A 47 21.74 -9.04 16.45
N ASP A 48 22.13 -7.79 16.67
CA ASP A 48 21.40 -6.62 16.15
C ASP A 48 21.49 -6.54 14.62
N MET A 49 22.65 -6.91 14.06
CA MET A 49 22.83 -7.02 12.61
C MET A 49 21.88 -8.06 12.01
N TRP A 50 21.74 -9.24 12.64
CA TRP A 50 20.82 -10.27 12.16
C TRP A 50 19.36 -9.87 12.32
N ARG A 51 18.99 -9.17 13.40
CA ARG A 51 17.65 -8.59 13.54
C ARG A 51 17.34 -7.58 12.44
N LEU A 52 18.31 -6.75 12.04
CA LEU A 52 18.13 -5.82 10.92
C LEU A 52 17.96 -6.57 9.59
N HIS A 53 18.75 -7.62 9.35
CA HIS A 53 18.61 -8.47 8.17
C HIS A 53 17.21 -9.11 8.07
N ASP A 54 16.72 -9.69 9.17
CA ASP A 54 15.42 -10.35 9.21
C ASP A 54 14.29 -9.35 9.00
N PHE A 55 14.41 -8.17 9.61
CA PHE A 55 13.50 -7.05 9.38
C PHE A 55 13.45 -6.66 7.90
N LEU A 56 14.60 -6.43 7.26
CA LEU A 56 14.67 -6.07 5.84
C LEU A 56 14.10 -7.16 4.92
N SER A 57 14.35 -8.43 5.26
CA SER A 57 13.82 -9.57 4.52
C SER A 57 12.30 -9.62 4.58
N ALA A 58 11.71 -9.41 5.77
CA ALA A 58 10.27 -9.34 5.96
C ALA A 58 9.66 -8.13 5.23
N ARG A 59 10.27 -6.95 5.34
CA ARG A 59 9.78 -5.73 4.67
C ARG A 59 9.83 -5.83 3.15
N ARG A 60 10.87 -6.45 2.59
CA ARG A 60 10.95 -6.71 1.15
C ARG A 60 9.79 -7.60 0.68
N HIS A 61 9.59 -8.74 1.34
CA HIS A 61 8.51 -9.65 1.00
C HIS A 61 7.14 -8.97 1.08
N ASP A 62 6.94 -8.16 2.12
CA ASP A 62 5.71 -7.40 2.32
C ASP A 62 5.45 -6.39 1.19
N ILE A 63 6.44 -5.56 0.86
CA ILE A 63 6.32 -4.53 -0.17
C ILE A 63 6.13 -5.16 -1.56
N ASP A 64 6.91 -6.18 -1.91
CA ASP A 64 6.82 -6.89 -3.19
C ASP A 64 5.42 -7.51 -3.38
N GLY A 65 4.81 -8.02 -2.30
CA GLY A 65 3.45 -8.58 -2.34
C GLY A 65 2.32 -7.56 -2.23
N LYS A 66 2.58 -6.39 -1.66
CA LYS A 66 1.56 -5.35 -1.38
C LYS A 66 1.25 -4.49 -2.59
N TYR A 67 2.28 -4.04 -3.31
CA TYR A 67 2.12 -3.07 -4.39
C TYR A 67 1.86 -3.75 -5.74
N ASP A 68 0.71 -4.42 -5.84
CA ASP A 68 0.22 -5.04 -7.08
C ASP A 68 -0.67 -4.07 -7.87
N TYR A 69 -0.13 -3.46 -8.94
CA TYR A 69 -0.85 -2.49 -9.78
C TYR A 69 -1.69 -3.15 -10.89
N ARG A 70 -2.45 -4.19 -10.56
CA ARG A 70 -3.47 -4.76 -11.44
C ARG A 70 -4.85 -4.29 -11.03
N TYR A 71 -5.59 -3.70 -11.96
CA TYR A 71 -6.92 -3.13 -11.72
C TYR A 71 -7.93 -4.12 -11.08
N SER A 72 -7.77 -5.42 -11.33
CA SER A 72 -8.61 -6.47 -10.76
C SER A 72 -8.45 -6.65 -9.24
N VAL A 73 -7.30 -6.27 -8.68
CA VAL A 73 -6.99 -6.38 -7.23
C VAL A 73 -6.80 -5.02 -6.57
N LEU A 74 -6.76 -3.94 -7.34
CA LEU A 74 -6.39 -2.60 -6.86
C LEU A 74 -7.29 -2.07 -5.72
N ILE A 75 -8.56 -2.47 -5.68
CA ILE A 75 -9.47 -2.14 -4.58
C ILE A 75 -8.98 -2.74 -3.25
N PHE A 76 -8.49 -3.98 -3.26
CA PHE A 76 -7.93 -4.62 -2.06
C PHE A 76 -6.60 -3.99 -1.66
N VAL A 77 -5.78 -3.62 -2.65
CA VAL A 77 -4.51 -2.91 -2.40
C VAL A 77 -4.78 -1.56 -1.75
N PHE A 78 -5.70 -0.75 -2.29
CA PHE A 78 -6.08 0.52 -1.66
C PHE A 78 -6.67 0.34 -0.26
N ALA A 79 -7.51 -0.66 -0.03
CA ALA A 79 -8.03 -0.96 1.30
C ALA A 79 -6.91 -1.26 2.29
N ARG A 80 -5.92 -2.06 1.87
CA ARG A 80 -4.74 -2.37 2.67
C ARG A 80 -3.90 -1.12 2.96
N LEU A 81 -3.63 -0.30 1.95
CA LEU A 81 -2.87 0.95 2.12
C LEU A 81 -3.59 1.96 3.04
N VAL A 82 -4.93 2.00 3.00
CA VAL A 82 -5.74 2.80 3.93
C VAL A 82 -5.66 2.25 5.35
N LYS A 83 -5.77 0.93 5.52
CA LYS A 83 -5.65 0.26 6.83
C LYS A 83 -4.28 0.50 7.47
N GLU A 84 -3.23 0.47 6.67
CA GLU A 84 -1.84 0.67 7.12
C GLU A 84 -1.44 2.16 7.20
N GLY A 85 -2.31 3.09 6.78
CA GLY A 85 -2.10 4.53 6.90
C GLY A 85 -1.22 5.16 5.81
N TRP A 86 -0.85 4.41 4.77
CA TRP A 86 -0.03 4.92 3.65
C TRP A 86 -0.85 5.74 2.63
N LEU A 87 -2.16 5.53 2.62
CA LEU A 87 -3.13 6.22 1.76
C LEU A 87 -4.30 6.71 2.61
N ALA A 88 -4.72 7.95 2.44
CA ALA A 88 -5.91 8.44 3.11
C ALA A 88 -7.16 8.25 2.23
N LEU A 89 -8.32 7.97 2.84
CA LEU A 89 -9.54 7.66 2.08
C LEU A 89 -10.05 8.85 1.26
N ASP A 90 -9.79 10.07 1.72
CA ASP A 90 -10.10 11.33 1.02
C ASP A 90 -9.26 11.52 -0.26
N GLU A 91 -8.07 10.90 -0.35
CA GLU A 91 -7.28 10.89 -1.59
C GLU A 91 -7.94 10.06 -2.71
N LEU A 92 -9.00 9.30 -2.41
CA LEU A 92 -9.76 8.48 -3.36
C LEU A 92 -11.10 9.12 -3.78
N ASN A 93 -11.36 10.37 -3.40
CA ASN A 93 -12.65 11.05 -3.57
C ASN A 93 -13.14 11.18 -5.03
N GLU A 94 -12.24 11.12 -6.01
CA GLU A 94 -12.56 11.18 -7.44
C GLU A 94 -12.86 9.79 -8.07
N LEU A 95 -12.74 8.70 -7.30
CA LEU A 95 -13.21 7.39 -7.73
C LEU A 95 -14.74 7.28 -7.65
N ASP A 96 -15.29 6.33 -8.40
CA ASP A 96 -16.70 5.96 -8.24
C ASP A 96 -17.04 5.61 -6.78
N LYS A 97 -18.21 6.06 -6.31
CA LYS A 97 -18.65 5.91 -4.91
C LYS A 97 -18.68 4.45 -4.46
N ASP A 98 -19.00 3.51 -5.35
CA ASP A 98 -19.01 2.09 -5.02
C ASP A 98 -17.60 1.57 -4.77
N LYS A 99 -16.60 2.07 -5.50
CA LYS A 99 -15.18 1.75 -5.28
C LYS A 99 -14.70 2.28 -3.93
N ILE A 100 -14.99 3.55 -3.63
CA ILE A 100 -14.64 4.17 -2.33
C ILE A 100 -15.28 3.41 -1.17
N THR A 101 -16.57 3.06 -1.30
CA THR A 101 -17.30 2.33 -0.25
C THR A 101 -16.70 0.95 -0.01
N LYS A 102 -16.32 0.22 -1.08
CA LYS A 102 -15.63 -1.07 -0.97
C LYS A 102 -14.27 -0.93 -0.27
N VAL A 103 -13.45 0.04 -0.67
CA VAL A 103 -12.16 0.32 -0.02
C VAL A 103 -12.35 0.59 1.47
N ALA A 104 -13.28 1.47 1.83
CA ALA A 104 -13.55 1.83 3.22
C ALA A 104 -14.07 0.65 4.06
N ALA A 105 -14.88 -0.24 3.49
CA ALA A 105 -15.37 -1.43 4.18
C ALA A 105 -14.23 -2.44 4.41
N LEU A 106 -13.43 -2.72 3.38
CA LEU A 106 -12.32 -3.66 3.44
C LEU A 106 -11.19 -3.17 4.36
N ALA A 107 -10.95 -1.86 4.44
CA ALA A 107 -9.91 -1.29 5.32
C ALA A 107 -10.20 -1.49 6.83
N ARG A 108 -11.47 -1.77 7.19
CA ARG A 108 -11.90 -1.99 8.59
C ARG A 108 -11.91 -3.47 9.00
N MET A 109 -11.76 -4.39 8.05
CA MET A 109 -11.58 -5.82 8.30
C MET A 109 -10.12 -6.09 8.65
#